data_AF-A0A0G4HP24-F1
#
_entry.id   AF-A0A0G4HP24-F1
#
_cell.length_a   1.000
_cell.length_b   1.000
_cell.length_c   1.000
_cell.angle_alpha   90.00
_cell.angle_beta   90.00
_cell.angle_gamma   90.00
#
_symmetry.space_group_name_H-M   'P 1'
#
loop_
_entity.id
_entity.type
_entity.pdbx_description
1 polymer ?
#
loop_
_entity_poly.entity_id
_entity_poly.type
_entity_poly.pdbx_seq_one_letter_code
_entity_poly.pdbx_strand_id
1 'polypeptide(L)'
;MAHIVDDLRQKLSFADVKVAALGAAVGSFSAFVVTNALLEVSFNKYFSLLFGAGFLFLGTVMFIRGRGLRKEKTLQGTRAQAVMYIFAVLTILSGVFCFLLEKQWHPLLSPMAKVPMYICVGISLSFALTFAFVDVFNYIYDKDPGHSGLHVPVRTSQQICALVVGSLFVGVVFGFFFGLLDVEDDGARHEKLTRDRYVCLPIAAIVGLWTAFAVRRMSADKRSASSRCTLYSPVVESGCQHGLTDDDAFFGDSETL
;
A
#
# COMPACT_ATOMS: atom_id res chain seq x y z
N MET A 1 -35.12 -3.10 -22.34
CA MET A 1 -34.00 -2.18 -22.05
C MET A 1 -34.01 -1.69 -20.61
N ALA A 2 -35.10 -1.09 -20.10
CA ALA A 2 -35.20 -0.62 -18.70
C ALA A 2 -34.87 -1.71 -17.65
N HIS A 3 -35.43 -2.91 -17.82
CA HIS A 3 -35.22 -4.03 -16.89
C HIS A 3 -33.76 -4.55 -16.82
N ILE A 4 -32.96 -4.31 -17.87
CA ILE A 4 -31.54 -4.68 -17.93
C ILE A 4 -30.68 -3.61 -17.25
N VAL A 5 -31.09 -2.34 -17.39
CA VAL A 5 -30.44 -1.20 -16.73
C VAL A 5 -30.63 -1.27 -15.21
N ASP A 6 -31.81 -1.67 -14.74
CA ASP A 6 -32.09 -1.81 -13.32
C ASP A 6 -31.35 -3.01 -12.68
N ASP A 7 -31.28 -4.16 -13.36
CA ASP A 7 -30.50 -5.32 -12.90
C ASP A 7 -28.99 -5.03 -12.88
N LEU A 8 -28.48 -4.30 -13.89
CA LEU A 8 -27.09 -3.82 -13.89
C LEU A 8 -26.82 -2.83 -12.76
N ARG A 9 -27.73 -1.88 -12.49
CA ARG A 9 -27.59 -0.90 -11.42
C ARG A 9 -27.59 -1.57 -10.04
N GLN A 10 -28.44 -2.57 -9.83
CA GLN A 10 -28.55 -3.31 -8.58
C GLN A 10 -27.30 -4.17 -8.33
N LYS A 11 -26.80 -4.88 -9.35
CA LYS A 11 -25.56 -5.68 -9.23
C LYS A 11 -24.31 -4.81 -9.06
N LEU A 12 -24.26 -3.64 -9.69
CA LEU A 12 -23.15 -2.70 -9.52
C LEU A 12 -23.08 -2.17 -8.08
N SER A 13 -24.23 -1.87 -7.47
CA SER A 13 -24.32 -1.39 -6.09
C SER A 13 -23.84 -2.41 -5.06
N PHE A 14 -24.20 -3.69 -5.21
CA PHE A 14 -23.80 -4.73 -4.24
C PHE A 14 -22.30 -5.02 -4.26
N ALA A 15 -21.68 -5.06 -5.44
CA ALA A 15 -20.24 -5.27 -5.55
C ALA A 15 -19.44 -4.11 -4.95
N ASP A 16 -19.89 -2.88 -5.17
CA ASP A 16 -19.22 -1.68 -4.67
C ASP A 16 -19.32 -1.58 -3.13
N VAL A 17 -20.46 -1.96 -2.54
CA VAL A 17 -20.61 -2.02 -1.08
C VAL A 17 -19.67 -3.06 -0.46
N LYS A 18 -19.53 -4.25 -1.08
CA LYS A 18 -18.60 -5.28 -0.58
C LYS A 18 -17.14 -4.80 -0.60
N VAL A 19 -16.72 -4.13 -1.67
CA VAL A 19 -15.35 -3.61 -1.80
C VAL A 19 -15.12 -2.46 -0.82
N ALA A 20 -16.09 -1.57 -0.63
CA ALA A 20 -16.03 -0.50 0.35
C ALA A 20 -15.92 -1.05 1.79
N ALA A 21 -16.71 -2.08 2.12
CA ALA A 21 -16.67 -2.75 3.42
C ALA A 21 -15.32 -3.44 3.67
N LEU A 22 -14.77 -4.13 2.65
CA LEU A 22 -13.44 -4.73 2.72
C LEU A 22 -12.35 -3.66 2.93
N GLY A 23 -12.45 -2.53 2.22
CA GLY A 23 -11.56 -1.38 2.39
C GLY A 23 -11.60 -0.79 3.79
N ALA A 24 -12.80 -0.63 4.36
CA ALA A 24 -12.98 -0.18 5.73
C ALA A 24 -12.38 -1.15 6.75
N ALA A 25 -12.56 -2.46 6.54
CA ALA A 25 -12.01 -3.50 7.40
C ALA A 25 -10.47 -3.52 7.37
N VAL A 26 -9.88 -3.48 6.17
CA VAL A 26 -8.41 -3.41 6.00
C VAL A 26 -7.85 -2.11 6.58
N GLY A 27 -8.52 -0.98 6.36
CA GLY A 27 -8.13 0.31 6.94
C GLY A 27 -8.16 0.30 8.47
N SER A 28 -9.22 -0.27 9.06
CA SER A 28 -9.35 -0.42 10.51
C SER A 28 -8.27 -1.35 11.09
N PHE A 29 -7.99 -2.46 10.41
CA PHE A 29 -6.94 -3.40 10.83
C PHE A 29 -5.55 -2.77 10.71
N SER A 30 -5.27 -2.05 9.61
CA SER A 30 -4.04 -1.28 9.46
C SER A 30 -3.87 -0.24 10.57
N ALA A 31 -4.93 0.49 10.92
CA ALA A 31 -4.92 1.45 12.03
C ALA A 31 -4.55 0.79 13.35
N PHE A 32 -5.15 -0.36 13.65
CA PHE A 32 -4.85 -1.13 14.84
C PHE A 32 -3.37 -1.53 14.89
N VAL A 33 -2.84 -2.09 13.80
CA VAL A 33 -1.43 -2.51 13.72
C VAL A 33 -0.48 -1.31 13.84
N VAL A 34 -0.71 -0.24 13.08
CA VAL A 34 0.15 0.97 13.10
C VAL A 34 0.14 1.62 14.48
N THR A 35 -1.03 1.76 15.10
CA THR A 35 -1.16 2.36 16.44
C THR A 35 -0.41 1.53 17.47
N ASN A 36 -0.59 0.21 17.48
CA ASN A 36 0.12 -0.66 18.43
C ASN A 36 1.64 -0.67 18.19
N ALA A 37 2.08 -0.63 16.93
CA ALA A 37 3.49 -0.61 16.61
C ALA A 37 4.16 0.71 17.04
N LEU A 38 3.53 1.87 16.76
CA LEU A 38 4.03 3.17 17.21
C LEU A 38 4.09 3.25 18.74
N LEU A 39 3.06 2.73 19.40
CA LEU A 39 2.97 2.61 20.85
C LEU A 39 4.13 1.78 21.41
N GLU A 40 4.33 0.58 20.88
CA GLU A 40 5.36 -0.34 21.39
C GLU A 40 6.78 0.19 21.09
N VAL A 41 7.00 0.82 19.92
CA VAL A 41 8.26 1.51 19.59
C VAL A 41 8.56 2.63 20.59
N SER A 42 7.52 3.34 21.07
CA SER A 42 7.70 4.43 22.04
C SER A 42 7.99 3.95 23.47
N PHE A 43 7.63 2.72 23.83
CA PHE A 43 7.80 2.22 25.20
C PHE A 43 8.96 1.26 25.39
N ASN A 44 9.31 0.48 24.38
CA ASN A 44 10.25 -0.62 24.52
C ASN A 44 11.47 -0.44 23.61
N LYS A 45 12.63 -0.21 24.21
CA LYS A 45 13.93 -0.10 23.54
C LYS A 45 14.20 -1.24 22.57
N TYR A 46 13.97 -2.48 23.01
CA TYR A 46 14.23 -3.65 22.18
C TYR A 46 13.33 -3.69 20.95
N PHE A 47 12.08 -3.25 21.11
CA PHE A 47 11.12 -3.19 20.02
C PHE A 47 11.47 -2.07 19.04
N SER A 48 11.90 -0.90 19.53
CA SER A 48 12.42 0.17 18.67
C SER A 48 13.64 -0.27 17.86
N LEU A 49 14.59 -0.99 18.49
CA LEU A 49 15.75 -1.56 17.80
C LEU A 49 15.32 -2.55 16.70
N LEU A 50 14.37 -3.44 17.00
CA LEU A 50 13.86 -4.43 16.05
C LEU A 50 13.13 -3.77 14.88
N PHE A 51 12.26 -2.78 15.15
CA PHE A 51 11.55 -2.02 14.12
C PHE A 51 12.50 -1.19 13.27
N GLY A 52 13.48 -0.53 13.88
CA GLY A 52 14.52 0.23 13.19
C GLY A 52 15.33 -0.67 12.25
N ALA A 53 15.81 -1.81 12.73
CA ALA A 53 16.50 -2.80 11.92
C ALA A 53 15.61 -3.36 10.79
N GLY A 54 14.33 -3.62 11.09
CA GLY A 54 13.33 -4.06 10.11
C GLY A 54 13.13 -3.03 9.00
N PHE A 55 13.02 -1.74 9.32
CA PHE A 55 12.90 -0.68 8.32
C PHE A 55 14.18 -0.50 7.50
N LEU A 56 15.36 -0.59 8.11
CA LEU A 56 16.62 -0.57 7.35
C LEU A 56 16.70 -1.74 6.37
N PHE A 57 16.30 -2.94 6.81
CA PHE A 57 16.25 -4.12 5.95
C PHE A 57 15.25 -3.95 4.80
N LEU A 58 13.99 -3.60 5.11
CA LEU A 58 12.94 -3.39 4.12
C LEU A 58 13.30 -2.29 3.12
N GLY A 59 13.81 -1.15 3.60
CA GLY A 59 14.26 -0.05 2.75
C GLY A 59 15.42 -0.45 1.84
N THR A 60 16.36 -1.26 2.33
CA THR A 60 17.46 -1.80 1.51
C THR A 60 16.94 -2.75 0.44
N VAL A 61 16.02 -3.67 0.78
CA VAL A 61 15.39 -4.57 -0.19
C VAL A 61 14.64 -3.79 -1.26
N MET A 62 13.87 -2.75 -0.89
CA MET A 62 13.20 -1.86 -1.83
C MET A 62 14.19 -1.13 -2.73
N PHE A 63 15.31 -0.66 -2.19
CA PHE A 63 16.36 0.02 -2.94
C PHE A 63 17.01 -0.91 -3.97
N ILE A 64 17.31 -2.15 -3.59
CA ILE A 64 17.87 -3.18 -4.49
C ILE A 64 16.87 -3.50 -5.61
N ARG A 65 15.59 -3.70 -5.28
CA ARG A 65 14.53 -3.93 -6.27
C ARG A 65 14.41 -2.77 -7.27
N GLY A 66 14.51 -1.52 -6.80
CA GLY A 66 14.53 -0.33 -7.66
C GLY A 66 15.68 -0.30 -8.67
N ARG A 67 16.81 -0.96 -8.38
CA ARG A 67 17.94 -1.08 -9.33
C ARG A 67 17.66 -2.10 -10.43
N GLY A 68 16.94 -3.19 -10.11
CA GLY A 68 16.58 -4.24 -11.09
C GLY A 68 15.75 -3.70 -12.25
N LEU A 69 14.77 -2.84 -11.94
CA LEU A 69 13.91 -2.19 -12.95
C LEU A 69 14.65 -1.22 -13.88
N ARG A 70 15.86 -0.77 -13.53
CA ARG A 70 16.64 0.17 -14.37
C ARG A 70 17.11 -0.46 -15.69
N LYS A 71 17.24 -1.79 -15.73
CA LYS A 71 17.75 -2.49 -16.91
C LYS A 71 16.75 -2.47 -18.08
N GLU A 72 15.47 -2.28 -17.81
CA GLU A 72 14.40 -2.22 -18.81
C GLU A 72 14.08 -0.75 -19.16
N LYS A 73 14.53 -0.28 -20.33
CA LYS A 73 14.48 1.14 -20.75
C LYS A 73 13.08 1.58 -21.21
N THR A 74 12.05 1.39 -20.40
CA THR A 74 10.68 1.84 -20.71
C THR A 74 10.39 3.17 -20.00
N LEU A 75 9.89 4.17 -20.72
CA LEU A 75 9.65 5.55 -20.22
C LEU A 75 8.67 5.60 -19.03
N GLN A 76 7.76 4.64 -18.94
CA GLN A 76 6.84 4.46 -17.81
C GLN A 76 7.53 3.88 -16.56
N GLY A 77 8.64 3.16 -16.73
CA GLY A 77 9.45 2.59 -15.65
C GLY A 77 10.16 3.66 -14.82
N THR A 78 10.60 4.77 -15.43
CA THR A 78 11.37 5.82 -14.74
C THR A 78 10.59 6.50 -13.62
N ARG A 79 9.28 6.75 -13.79
CA ARG A 79 8.45 7.39 -12.76
C ARG A 79 8.19 6.46 -11.57
N ALA A 80 7.81 5.22 -11.85
CA ALA A 80 7.59 4.21 -10.80
C ALA A 80 8.87 3.92 -10.02
N GLN A 81 10.00 3.88 -10.72
CA GLN A 81 11.32 3.74 -10.13
C GLN A 81 11.65 4.90 -9.18
N ALA A 82 11.44 6.15 -9.60
CA ALA A 82 11.68 7.32 -8.76
C ALA A 82 10.85 7.26 -7.47
N VAL A 83 9.56 6.90 -7.57
CA VAL A 83 8.68 6.75 -6.41
C VAL A 83 9.20 5.67 -5.46
N MET A 84 9.59 4.49 -5.97
CA MET A 84 10.15 3.44 -5.11
C MET A 84 11.45 3.85 -4.43
N TYR A 85 12.32 4.61 -5.09
CA TYR A 85 13.53 5.15 -4.47
C TYR A 85 13.22 6.15 -3.37
N ILE A 86 12.27 7.06 -3.59
CA ILE A 86 11.84 8.04 -2.58
C ILE A 86 11.33 7.29 -1.34
N PHE A 87 10.49 6.27 -1.53
CA PHE A 87 9.99 5.46 -0.41
C PHE A 87 11.08 4.63 0.25
N ALA A 88 12.01 4.05 -0.51
CA ALA A 88 13.13 3.32 0.07
C ALA A 88 13.97 4.22 0.98
N VAL A 89 14.28 5.45 0.53
CA VAL A 89 15.00 6.44 1.34
C VAL A 89 14.18 6.84 2.57
N LEU A 90 12.87 7.10 2.43
CA LEU A 90 11.98 7.46 3.54
C LEU A 90 11.91 6.35 4.60
N THR A 91 11.81 5.09 4.16
CA THR A 91 11.83 3.91 5.03
C THR A 91 13.17 3.76 5.76
N ILE A 92 14.30 3.95 5.07
CA ILE A 92 15.64 3.93 5.71
C ILE A 92 15.76 5.05 6.75
N LEU A 93 15.35 6.28 6.40
CA LEU A 93 15.36 7.41 7.33
C LEU A 93 14.47 7.16 8.54
N SER A 94 13.32 6.53 8.34
CA SER A 94 12.44 6.10 9.44
C SER A 94 13.11 5.07 10.34
N GLY A 95 13.85 4.12 9.78
CA GLY A 95 14.65 3.17 10.57
C GLY A 95 15.72 3.86 11.42
N VAL A 96 16.39 4.87 10.86
CA VAL A 96 17.33 5.73 11.63
C VAL A 96 16.60 6.50 12.72
N PHE A 97 15.43 7.08 12.42
CA PHE A 97 14.62 7.79 13.41
C PHE A 97 14.10 6.90 14.53
N CYS A 98 13.79 5.62 14.28
CA CYS A 98 13.48 4.67 15.35
C CYS A 98 14.64 4.56 16.35
N PHE A 99 15.90 4.49 15.88
CA PHE A 99 17.06 4.49 16.78
C PHE A 99 17.24 5.81 17.53
N LEU A 100 16.96 6.95 16.89
CA LEU A 100 17.07 8.27 17.52
C LEU A 100 15.94 8.57 18.51
N LEU A 101 14.77 7.95 18.34
CA LEU A 101 13.63 8.01 19.26
C LEU A 101 13.90 7.28 20.58
N GLU A 102 15.01 6.56 20.71
CA GLU A 102 15.42 5.94 21.95
C GLU A 102 15.73 6.99 23.03
N LYS A 103 14.93 6.98 24.11
CA LYS A 103 14.87 7.95 25.22
C LYS A 103 16.20 8.43 25.78
N GLN A 104 17.26 7.65 25.66
CA GLN A 104 18.55 7.90 26.31
C GLN A 104 19.55 8.70 25.46
N TRP A 105 19.29 8.90 24.17
CA TRP A 105 20.28 9.53 23.28
C TRP A 105 20.22 11.06 23.31
N HIS A 106 19.08 11.67 23.63
CA HIS A 106 18.94 13.12 23.67
C HIS A 106 17.96 13.63 24.75
N PRO A 107 18.44 13.95 25.97
CA PRO A 107 17.61 14.62 27.00
C PRO A 107 17.20 16.06 26.62
N LEU A 108 17.56 16.56 25.44
CA LEU A 108 17.38 17.95 25.01
C LEU A 108 16.52 18.11 23.74
N LEU A 109 15.96 17.04 23.22
CA LEU A 109 15.20 17.10 21.97
C LEU A 109 13.83 17.73 22.24
N SER A 110 13.57 18.90 21.64
CA SER A 110 12.29 19.60 21.83
C SER A 110 11.11 18.72 21.37
N PRO A 111 9.95 18.76 22.05
CA PRO A 111 8.76 18.01 21.63
C PRO A 111 8.37 18.22 20.17
N MET A 112 8.60 19.43 19.65
CA MET A 112 8.32 19.79 18.26
C MET A 112 9.18 19.04 17.24
N ALA A 113 10.38 18.61 17.60
CA ALA A 113 11.25 17.81 16.75
C ALA A 113 10.91 16.31 16.79
N LYS A 114 10.18 15.83 17.81
CA LYS A 114 9.66 14.46 17.85
C LYS A 114 8.53 14.23 16.84
N VAL A 115 7.65 15.22 16.66
CA VAL A 115 6.51 15.15 15.73
C VAL A 115 6.89 14.73 14.31
N PRO A 116 7.85 15.38 13.61
CA PRO A 116 8.23 14.97 12.25
C PRO A 116 8.88 13.59 12.20
N MET A 117 9.55 13.15 13.27
CA MET A 117 10.10 11.79 13.34
C MET A 117 8.97 10.75 13.38
N TYR A 118 7.97 10.93 14.25
CA TYR A 118 6.80 10.05 14.31
C TYR A 118 5.97 10.08 13.03
N ILE A 119 5.84 11.23 12.36
CA ILE A 119 5.20 11.32 11.03
C ILE A 119 5.96 10.48 10.00
N CYS A 120 7.28 10.58 9.95
CA CYS A 120 8.10 9.79 9.02
C CYS A 120 7.95 8.29 9.27
N VAL A 121 8.05 7.86 10.54
CA VAL A 121 7.85 6.46 10.94
C VAL A 121 6.44 5.97 10.63
N GLY A 122 5.42 6.78 10.93
CA GLY A 122 4.02 6.47 10.64
C GLY A 122 3.77 6.31 9.14
N ILE A 123 4.30 7.21 8.30
CA ILE A 123 4.25 7.11 6.84
C ILE A 123 4.87 5.79 6.36
N SER A 124 6.11 5.49 6.77
CA SER A 124 6.81 4.27 6.36
C SER A 124 6.06 3.01 6.75
N LEU A 125 5.51 2.98 7.98
CA LEU A 125 4.78 1.82 8.48
C LEU A 125 3.46 1.62 7.75
N SER A 126 2.65 2.68 7.59
CA SER A 126 1.38 2.63 6.86
C SER A 126 1.59 2.23 5.40
N PHE A 127 2.64 2.75 4.77
CA PHE A 127 3.02 2.39 3.41
C PHE A 127 3.43 0.91 3.32
N ALA A 128 4.34 0.44 4.18
CA ALA A 128 4.82 -0.94 4.17
C ALA A 128 3.67 -1.94 4.39
N LEU A 129 2.77 -1.66 5.33
CA LEU A 129 1.58 -2.48 5.57
C LEU A 129 0.65 -2.49 4.35
N THR A 130 0.44 -1.34 3.71
CA THR A 130 -0.40 -1.27 2.51
C THR A 130 0.16 -2.13 1.38
N PHE A 131 1.48 -2.07 1.14
CA PHE A 131 2.14 -2.94 0.17
C PHE A 131 2.04 -4.41 0.55
N ALA A 132 2.24 -4.76 1.82
CA ALA A 132 2.08 -6.13 2.28
C ALA A 132 0.65 -6.66 2.05
N PHE A 133 -0.39 -5.85 2.29
CA PHE A 133 -1.77 -6.24 1.96
C PHE A 133 -1.96 -6.42 0.47
N VAL A 134 -1.47 -5.51 -0.36
CA VAL A 134 -1.56 -5.63 -1.82
C VAL A 134 -0.90 -6.92 -2.29
N ASP A 135 0.29 -7.25 -1.79
CA ASP A 135 1.01 -8.47 -2.14
C ASP A 135 0.26 -9.73 -1.68
N VAL A 136 -0.28 -9.74 -0.46
CA VAL A 136 -1.10 -10.86 0.05
C VAL A 136 -2.37 -11.02 -0.78
N PHE A 137 -3.06 -9.93 -1.13
CA PHE A 137 -4.23 -10.00 -1.99
C PHE A 137 -3.86 -10.54 -3.37
N ASN A 138 -2.81 -10.00 -3.99
CA ASN A 138 -2.35 -10.47 -5.30
C ASN A 138 -2.00 -11.97 -5.26
N TYR A 139 -1.34 -12.44 -4.21
CA TYR A 139 -1.01 -13.84 -4.02
C TYR A 139 -2.24 -14.74 -3.85
N ILE A 140 -3.24 -14.31 -3.07
CA ILE A 140 -4.49 -15.08 -2.87
C ILE A 140 -5.26 -15.18 -4.19
N TYR A 141 -5.34 -14.09 -4.97
CA TYR A 141 -6.05 -14.08 -6.24
C TYR A 141 -5.36 -14.91 -7.34
N ASP A 142 -4.04 -15.03 -7.31
CA ASP A 142 -3.29 -15.81 -8.30
C ASP A 142 -3.48 -17.33 -8.10
N LYS A 143 -3.82 -17.76 -6.88
CA LYS A 143 -3.99 -19.16 -6.50
C LYS A 143 -5.37 -19.76 -6.79
N ASP A 144 -6.33 -18.99 -7.27
CA ASP A 144 -7.71 -19.44 -7.41
C ASP A 144 -8.03 -19.83 -8.88
N PRO A 145 -7.89 -21.13 -9.26
CA PRO A 145 -8.01 -21.58 -10.65
C PRO A 145 -9.43 -21.45 -11.25
N GLY A 146 -10.44 -21.23 -10.41
CA GLY A 146 -11.85 -21.13 -10.82
C GLY A 146 -12.30 -19.75 -11.29
N HIS A 147 -11.49 -18.71 -11.09
CA HIS A 147 -11.82 -17.32 -11.44
C HIS A 147 -11.07 -16.87 -12.69
N SER A 148 -11.26 -17.56 -13.82
CA SER A 148 -10.63 -17.27 -15.14
C SER A 148 -10.97 -15.89 -15.76
N GLY A 149 -11.46 -14.94 -14.98
CA GLY A 149 -11.76 -13.57 -15.41
C GLY A 149 -11.86 -12.54 -14.29
N LEU A 150 -11.71 -12.90 -13.00
CA LEU A 150 -11.72 -11.92 -11.91
C LEU A 150 -10.30 -11.37 -11.71
N HIS A 151 -9.95 -10.47 -12.61
CA HIS A 151 -8.68 -9.75 -12.74
C HIS A 151 -8.13 -9.21 -11.41
N VAL A 152 -6.85 -9.47 -11.16
CA VAL A 152 -6.01 -8.97 -10.05
C VAL A 152 -6.42 -7.54 -9.62
N PRO A 153 -6.68 -7.28 -8.32
CA PRO A 153 -7.33 -6.06 -7.86
C PRO A 153 -6.52 -4.76 -8.11
N VAL A 154 -5.20 -4.84 -8.23
CA VAL A 154 -4.32 -3.68 -8.44
C VAL A 154 -3.37 -3.95 -9.60
N ARG A 155 -3.71 -3.48 -10.81
CA ARG A 155 -2.84 -3.58 -12.00
C ARG A 155 -2.44 -2.24 -12.59
N THR A 156 -3.19 -1.18 -12.28
CA THR A 156 -2.98 0.11 -12.93
C THR A 156 -2.23 1.08 -12.04
N SER A 157 -1.35 1.89 -12.64
CA SER A 157 -0.58 2.91 -11.92
C SER A 157 -1.46 3.89 -11.14
N GLN A 158 -2.69 4.14 -11.60
CA GLN A 158 -3.66 5.01 -10.90
C GLN A 158 -4.19 4.38 -9.60
N GLN A 159 -4.49 3.07 -9.61
CA GLN A 159 -4.91 2.36 -8.39
C GLN A 159 -3.78 2.34 -7.35
N ILE A 160 -2.55 2.08 -7.79
CA ILE A 160 -1.37 2.12 -6.92
C ILE A 160 -1.19 3.53 -6.35
N CYS A 161 -1.34 4.57 -7.18
CA CYS A 161 -1.25 5.96 -6.71
C CYS A 161 -2.29 6.28 -5.64
N ALA A 162 -3.55 5.86 -5.80
CA ALA A 162 -4.58 6.07 -4.77
C ALA A 162 -4.27 5.34 -3.45
N LEU A 163 -3.76 4.10 -3.52
CA LEU A 163 -3.32 3.35 -2.34
C LEU A 163 -2.15 4.03 -1.63
N VAL A 164 -1.18 4.52 -2.40
CA VAL A 164 -0.04 5.28 -1.88
C VAL A 164 -0.49 6.57 -1.21
N VAL A 165 -1.33 7.38 -1.87
CA VAL A 165 -1.84 8.62 -1.29
C VAL A 165 -2.67 8.35 -0.02
N GLY A 166 -3.52 7.33 -0.04
CA GLY A 166 -4.30 6.92 1.13
C GLY A 166 -3.41 6.52 2.31
N SER A 167 -2.39 5.69 2.06
CA SER A 167 -1.46 5.24 3.10
C SER A 167 -0.55 6.35 3.64
N LEU A 168 -0.11 7.28 2.78
CA LEU A 168 0.60 8.50 3.19
C LEU A 168 -0.27 9.33 4.13
N PHE A 169 -1.53 9.58 3.76
CA PHE A 169 -2.45 10.37 4.57
C PHE A 169 -2.69 9.73 5.95
N VAL A 170 -2.95 8.42 5.98
CA VAL A 170 -3.13 7.66 7.23
C VAL A 170 -1.88 7.74 8.10
N GLY A 171 -0.69 7.53 7.52
CA GLY A 171 0.57 7.59 8.25
C GLY A 171 0.89 8.99 8.81
N VAL A 172 0.60 10.06 8.07
CA VAL A 172 0.73 11.44 8.55
C VAL A 172 -0.19 11.69 9.74
N VAL A 173 -1.47 11.33 9.63
CA VAL A 173 -2.44 11.53 10.71
C VAL A 173 -1.99 10.80 11.97
N PHE A 174 -1.62 9.53 11.86
CA PHE A 174 -1.21 8.74 13.03
C PHE A 174 0.09 9.23 13.65
N GLY A 175 1.11 9.49 12.84
CA GLY A 175 2.39 10.00 13.35
C GLY A 175 2.26 11.38 13.98
N PHE A 176 1.39 12.24 13.44
CA PHE A 176 1.10 13.56 14.01
C PHE A 176 0.43 13.44 15.39
N PHE A 177 -0.65 12.65 15.51
CA PHE A 177 -1.31 12.43 16.79
C PHE A 177 -0.32 11.83 17.81
N PHE A 178 0.43 10.79 17.45
CA PHE A 178 1.42 10.18 18.33
C PHE A 178 2.51 11.16 18.79
N GLY A 179 3.01 11.99 17.86
CA GLY A 179 4.02 12.99 18.17
C GLY A 179 3.53 14.11 19.09
N LEU A 180 2.25 14.51 19.00
CA LEU A 180 1.67 15.55 19.85
C LEU A 180 1.38 15.09 21.27
N LEU A 181 1.09 13.80 21.46
CA LEU A 181 0.64 13.29 22.75
C LEU A 181 1.75 13.15 23.78
N ASP A 182 3.02 13.30 23.36
CA ASP A 182 4.24 13.15 24.16
C ASP A 182 4.10 12.01 25.19
N VAL A 183 3.60 10.87 24.70
CA VAL A 183 3.14 9.71 25.48
C VAL A 183 4.25 9.18 26.41
N GLU A 184 5.48 9.48 26.05
CA GLU A 184 6.71 9.06 26.72
C GLU A 184 6.92 9.73 28.09
N ASP A 185 6.40 10.96 28.29
CA ASP A 185 6.74 11.80 29.45
C ASP A 185 5.61 11.97 30.47
N ASP A 186 4.38 11.57 30.16
CA ASP A 186 3.27 11.63 31.10
C ASP A 186 3.09 10.35 31.94
N GLY A 187 2.71 10.52 33.21
CA GLY A 187 2.35 9.42 34.13
C GLY A 187 0.93 8.88 33.95
N ALA A 188 0.03 9.66 33.34
CA ALA A 188 -1.36 9.28 33.06
C ALA A 188 -1.50 8.50 31.73
N ARG A 189 -0.70 7.44 31.58
CA ARG A 189 -0.37 6.79 30.30
C ARG A 189 -1.52 6.03 29.63
N HIS A 190 -2.36 5.36 30.41
CA HIS A 190 -3.37 4.43 29.86
C HIS A 190 -4.62 5.12 29.32
N GLU A 191 -5.01 6.26 29.92
CA GLU A 191 -6.27 6.92 29.56
C GLU A 191 -6.16 7.69 28.24
N LYS A 192 -5.02 8.37 27.99
CA LYS A 192 -4.77 9.09 26.74
C LYS A 192 -4.68 8.13 25.55
N LEU A 193 -3.89 7.06 25.71
CA LEU A 193 -3.73 6.00 24.70
C LEU A 193 -5.06 5.41 24.22
N THR A 194 -5.94 5.12 25.17
CA THR A 194 -7.25 4.52 24.86
C THR A 194 -8.09 5.50 24.06
N ARG A 195 -8.07 6.78 24.43
CA ARG A 195 -8.81 7.85 23.74
C ARG A 195 -8.34 8.05 22.30
N ASP A 196 -7.03 8.02 22.03
CA ASP A 196 -6.52 8.26 20.67
C ASP A 196 -6.81 7.11 19.72
N ARG A 197 -6.84 5.88 20.24
CA ARG A 197 -7.27 4.72 19.47
C ARG A 197 -8.71 4.84 18.99
N TYR A 198 -9.60 5.44 19.78
CA TYR A 198 -10.99 5.70 19.38
C TYR A 198 -11.11 6.77 18.28
N VAL A 199 -10.14 7.68 18.15
CA VAL A 199 -10.14 8.72 17.09
C VAL A 199 -9.48 8.20 15.81
N CYS A 200 -8.35 7.50 15.93
CA CYS A 200 -7.57 7.01 14.80
C CYS A 200 -8.29 5.92 14.00
N LEU A 201 -9.00 5.02 14.69
CA LEU A 201 -9.68 3.88 14.08
C LEU A 201 -10.80 4.29 13.08
N PRO A 202 -11.76 5.16 13.43
CA PRO A 202 -12.80 5.58 12.48
C PRO A 202 -12.22 6.40 11.31
N ILE A 203 -11.20 7.23 11.55
CA ILE A 203 -10.55 8.00 10.48
C ILE A 203 -9.98 7.03 9.43
N ALA A 204 -9.25 6.01 9.87
CA ALA A 204 -8.66 5.04 8.97
C ALA A 204 -9.68 4.13 8.30
N ALA A 205 -10.78 3.79 8.97
CA ALA A 205 -11.89 3.08 8.37
C ALA A 205 -12.51 3.89 7.21
N ILE A 206 -12.73 5.20 7.43
CA ILE A 206 -13.27 6.11 6.40
C ILE A 206 -12.28 6.25 5.24
N VAL A 207 -10.99 6.45 5.51
CA VAL A 207 -9.97 6.56 4.46
C VAL A 207 -9.84 5.24 3.70
N GLY A 208 -9.85 4.09 4.37
CA GLY A 208 -9.82 2.77 3.75
C GLY A 208 -11.04 2.51 2.86
N LEU A 209 -12.23 2.87 3.33
CA LEU A 209 -13.47 2.83 2.55
C LEU A 209 -13.35 3.68 1.28
N TRP A 210 -12.93 4.94 1.44
CA TRP A 210 -12.85 5.89 0.34
C TRP A 210 -11.79 5.46 -0.69
N THR A 211 -10.64 4.98 -0.21
CA THR A 211 -9.55 4.48 -1.05
C THR A 211 -9.99 3.25 -1.85
N ALA A 212 -10.64 2.27 -1.22
CA ALA A 212 -11.15 1.09 -1.91
C ALA A 212 -12.23 1.43 -2.95
N PHE A 213 -13.12 2.37 -2.61
CA PHE A 213 -14.12 2.86 -3.54
C PHE A 213 -13.51 3.61 -4.74
N ALA A 214 -12.52 4.47 -4.50
CA ALA A 214 -11.80 5.19 -5.56
C ALA A 214 -11.06 4.23 -6.51
N VAL A 215 -10.33 3.25 -5.95
CA VAL A 215 -9.65 2.18 -6.70
C VAL A 215 -10.65 1.43 -7.59
N ARG A 216 -11.81 1.06 -7.03
CA ARG A 216 -12.89 0.37 -7.76
C ARG A 216 -13.44 1.21 -8.91
N ARG A 217 -13.73 2.50 -8.68
CA ARG A 217 -14.25 3.41 -9.71
C ARG A 217 -13.28 3.61 -10.87
N MET A 218 -12.00 3.80 -10.58
CA MET A 218 -10.96 3.88 -11.62
C MET A 218 -10.83 2.58 -12.43
N SER A 219 -11.14 1.43 -11.80
CA SER A 219 -11.16 0.14 -12.49
C SER A 219 -12.34 -0.02 -13.44
N ALA A 220 -13.49 0.55 -13.10
CA ALA A 220 -14.71 0.45 -13.90
C ALA A 220 -14.60 1.30 -15.19
N ASP A 221 -14.05 2.50 -15.09
CA ASP A 221 -13.97 3.44 -16.21
C ASP A 221 -13.09 2.91 -17.37
N LYS A 222 -11.99 2.22 -17.04
CA LYS A 222 -11.12 1.58 -18.04
C LYS A 222 -11.78 0.41 -18.78
N ARG A 223 -12.71 -0.32 -18.14
CA ARG A 223 -13.47 -1.38 -18.83
C ARG A 223 -14.37 -0.79 -19.91
N SER A 224 -15.03 0.33 -19.60
CA SER A 224 -15.88 1.05 -20.54
C SER A 224 -15.12 1.65 -21.71
N ALA A 225 -13.84 2.02 -21.53
CA ALA A 225 -12.98 2.47 -22.62
C ALA A 225 -12.48 1.29 -23.49
N SER A 226 -11.99 0.21 -22.86
CA SER A 226 -11.46 -0.96 -23.58
C SER A 226 -12.52 -1.68 -24.42
N SER A 227 -13.74 -1.88 -23.88
CA SER A 227 -14.86 -2.50 -24.62
C SER A 227 -15.37 -1.66 -25.79
N ARG A 228 -15.18 -0.33 -25.77
CA ARG A 228 -15.53 0.54 -26.89
C ARG A 228 -14.52 0.46 -28.04
N CYS A 229 -13.25 0.21 -27.75
CA CYS A 229 -12.24 0.00 -28.79
C CYS A 229 -12.33 -1.39 -29.44
N THR A 230 -12.80 -2.42 -28.73
CA THR A 230 -13.00 -3.77 -29.32
C THR A 230 -14.23 -3.84 -30.21
N LEU A 231 -15.24 -3.00 -29.99
CA LEU A 231 -16.45 -2.94 -30.83
C LEU A 231 -16.24 -2.17 -32.16
N TYR A 232 -15.07 -1.55 -32.34
CA TYR A 232 -14.66 -0.84 -33.56
C TYR A 232 -13.58 -1.58 -34.35
N SER A 233 -13.48 -2.90 -34.20
CA SER A 233 -12.78 -3.74 -35.16
C SER A 233 -13.82 -4.39 -36.08
N PRO A 234 -14.22 -3.77 -37.20
CA PRO A 234 -14.88 -4.53 -38.24
C PRO A 234 -13.89 -5.60 -38.71
N VAL A 235 -14.35 -6.84 -38.65
CA VAL A 235 -13.96 -7.97 -39.50
C VAL A 235 -12.92 -7.60 -40.57
N VAL A 236 -11.64 -7.82 -40.26
CA VAL A 236 -10.65 -8.19 -41.27
C VAL A 236 -10.41 -9.67 -41.06
N GLU A 237 -11.37 -10.44 -41.56
CA GLU A 237 -11.17 -11.84 -41.88
C GLU A 237 -10.43 -11.89 -43.22
N SER A 238 -9.46 -12.81 -43.32
CA SER A 238 -8.78 -13.32 -44.52
C SER A 238 -7.31 -12.91 -44.70
N GLY A 239 -6.42 -13.87 -44.41
CA GLY A 239 -5.21 -14.08 -45.22
C GLY A 239 -3.88 -13.97 -44.49
N CYS A 240 -3.43 -15.07 -43.89
CA CYS A 240 -2.22 -15.79 -44.31
C CYS A 240 -1.84 -16.86 -43.29
N GLN A 241 -1.93 -18.12 -43.74
CA GLN A 241 -1.13 -19.22 -43.25
C GLN A 241 0.37 -18.94 -43.44
N HIS A 242 1.17 -19.68 -42.65
CA HIS A 242 2.55 -20.17 -42.89
C HIS A 242 3.72 -19.60 -42.06
N GLY A 243 4.49 -20.57 -41.52
CA GLY A 243 5.84 -20.45 -40.92
C GLY A 243 5.80 -20.43 -39.39
N LEU A 244 5.88 -21.53 -38.64
CA LEU A 244 6.95 -22.53 -38.52
C LEU A 244 8.35 -21.92 -38.35
N THR A 245 8.79 -21.87 -37.09
CA THR A 245 10.16 -22.04 -36.55
C THR A 245 9.99 -21.86 -35.04
N ASP A 246 9.87 -22.92 -34.25
CA ASP A 246 11.01 -23.65 -33.63
C ASP A 246 12.15 -22.71 -33.26
N ASP A 247 12.10 -22.20 -32.03
CA ASP A 247 13.25 -21.97 -31.14
C ASP A 247 12.74 -21.36 -29.83
N ASP A 248 12.85 -22.11 -28.73
CA ASP A 248 13.20 -21.61 -27.38
C ASP A 248 12.98 -22.71 -26.32
N ALA A 249 13.83 -23.74 -26.38
CA ALA A 249 14.19 -24.54 -25.23
C ALA A 249 15.45 -23.93 -24.59
N PHE A 250 15.33 -22.84 -23.83
CA PHE A 250 16.46 -22.33 -23.04
C PHE A 250 16.04 -21.45 -21.84
N PHE A 251 15.56 -22.08 -20.77
CA PHE A 251 15.67 -21.61 -19.39
C PHE A 251 15.45 -22.87 -18.52
N GLY A 252 16.48 -23.57 -18.04
CA GLY A 252 17.73 -23.06 -17.51
C GLY A 252 17.53 -22.75 -16.03
N ASP A 253 17.43 -23.82 -15.24
CA ASP A 253 17.43 -23.81 -13.78
C ASP A 253 18.52 -22.88 -13.24
N SER A 254 18.14 -22.05 -12.28
CA SER A 254 19.09 -21.48 -11.33
C SER A 254 18.39 -21.36 -9.98
N GLU A 255 18.35 -22.51 -9.31
CA GLU A 255 18.66 -22.57 -7.89
C GLU A 255 19.96 -21.79 -7.64
N THR A 256 19.96 -20.82 -6.72
CA THR A 256 20.87 -20.74 -5.57
C THR A 256 20.84 -19.36 -4.91
N LEU A 257 20.76 -19.41 -3.57
CA LEU A 257 21.07 -18.41 -2.54
C LEU A 257 20.06 -17.30 -2.26
#